data_AF-A0A068RYC1-F1
#
_entry.id   AF-A0A068RYC1-F1
#
_cell.length_a   1.000
_cell.length_b   1.000
_cell.length_c   1.000
_cell.angle_alpha   90.00
_cell.angle_beta   90.00
_cell.angle_gamma   90.00
#
_symmetry.space_group_name_H-M   'P 1'
#
loop_
_entity.id
_entity.type
_entity.pdbx_description
1 polymer ?
#
loop_
_entity_poly.entity_id
_entity_poly.type
_entity_poly.pdbx_seq_one_letter_code
_entity_poly.pdbx_strand_id
1 'polypeptide(L)'
;MDQEEEQQQQQQQQQHGTTNTTNTATTIEHDRSNINQLYQEVNELLGGFCSDAQQQFCIEQHIASPMQLRRISQTMQQVLRFIPVIGLVDSANSDSLRHTLLRTALEITGCLDTACRQRHIAPLTEAKIEQLLDKWHELSRAYDDKSREHGKLTELLGTVGQLKKAWRRVDQVDGVLTSILASYGSVETRRAAGLYVAMVDKQNYAQLGLSRKAVGRRHIVFECTRLTRDQQIDAVTDICRRFGAVFMHNARHNLQQIDAQLSLARPTTLAHRLRQLHSMIYHDPNNNTNNNHPPRRRVLSHGDAAATTTTITPFRLTSPVTTPSFIWYPRDNGNDDFPVASMPEPSFVPAPWQWTDLIKPRIPFKPLLFGLFRRPRRSHHHRRHEQQEPQQQEQADIDSQEVEPSVQPTDHDNNNNNHHLKNAPFATVSVDDLSQHLCRVGYQFYEDVANNAHLSYHQDSRVLQGVGQDLVEIYTNLQLESARLVMHRVVAICHELGAISSTTTNPGMIENTSITTLQHQHTTTTTQPRPSIASV
;
A
#
# COMPACT_ATOMS: atom_id res chain seq x y z
N MET A 1 -56.14 -41.39 -50.20
CA MET A 1 -55.85 -42.17 -48.99
C MET A 1 -55.92 -43.65 -49.34
N ASP A 2 -55.22 -44.06 -50.41
CA ASP A 2 -55.11 -45.45 -50.92
C ASP A 2 -53.90 -45.58 -51.88
N GLN A 3 -52.91 -44.70 -51.77
CA GLN A 3 -51.69 -44.73 -52.59
C GLN A 3 -50.39 -44.53 -51.79
N GLU A 4 -50.47 -44.28 -50.48
CA GLU A 4 -49.31 -44.15 -49.60
C GLU A 4 -48.97 -45.46 -48.85
N GLU A 5 -49.89 -46.43 -48.79
CA GLU A 5 -49.61 -47.72 -48.13
C GLU A 5 -48.89 -48.74 -49.04
N GLU A 6 -49.03 -48.66 -50.37
CA GLU A 6 -48.32 -49.58 -51.28
C GLU A 6 -46.84 -49.21 -51.49
N GLN A 7 -46.43 -47.97 -51.22
CA GLN A 7 -45.00 -47.60 -51.24
C GLN A 7 -44.26 -47.93 -49.93
N GLN A 8 -44.96 -48.13 -48.81
CA GLN A 8 -44.31 -48.55 -47.56
C GLN A 8 -44.07 -50.07 -47.46
N GLN A 9 -44.82 -50.90 -48.20
CA GLN A 9 -44.59 -52.35 -48.18
C GLN A 9 -43.49 -52.84 -49.14
N GLN A 10 -43.16 -52.08 -50.19
CA GLN A 10 -42.10 -52.49 -51.12
C GLN A 10 -40.68 -52.14 -50.64
N GLN A 11 -40.54 -51.32 -49.60
CA GLN A 11 -39.22 -50.98 -49.02
C GLN A 11 -38.80 -51.92 -47.87
N GLN A 12 -39.67 -52.83 -47.41
CA GLN A 12 -39.36 -53.79 -46.32
C GLN A 12 -38.83 -55.16 -46.77
N GLN A 13 -38.71 -55.45 -48.09
CA GLN A 13 -38.24 -56.76 -48.56
C GLN A 13 -36.82 -56.81 -49.16
N GLN A 14 -35.99 -55.77 -48.99
CA GLN A 14 -34.57 -55.78 -49.42
C GLN A 14 -33.53 -55.70 -48.28
N GLN A 15 -33.86 -56.13 -47.05
CA GLN A 15 -32.91 -56.10 -45.91
C GLN A 15 -32.62 -57.45 -45.27
N HIS A 16 -32.71 -58.56 -45.99
CA HIS A 16 -32.21 -59.86 -45.51
C HIS A 16 -31.16 -60.42 -46.46
N GLY A 17 -29.93 -59.94 -46.29
CA GLY A 17 -28.75 -60.47 -46.94
C GLY A 17 -27.51 -59.66 -46.57
N THR A 18 -26.59 -60.28 -45.82
CA THR A 18 -25.22 -59.81 -45.52
C THR A 18 -25.04 -58.53 -44.69
N THR A 19 -25.24 -58.61 -43.37
CA THR A 19 -24.70 -57.64 -42.40
C THR A 19 -24.17 -58.37 -41.18
N ASN A 20 -22.86 -58.58 -41.10
CA ASN A 20 -22.13 -58.88 -39.85
C ASN A 20 -20.60 -58.68 -40.00
N THR A 21 -20.08 -58.49 -41.22
CA THR A 21 -18.64 -58.32 -41.47
C THR A 21 -18.21 -56.85 -41.67
N THR A 22 -19.15 -55.91 -41.80
CA THR A 22 -18.83 -54.49 -42.08
C THR A 22 -18.65 -53.64 -40.82
N ASN A 23 -19.14 -54.09 -39.65
CA ASN A 23 -19.06 -53.33 -38.39
C ASN A 23 -17.70 -53.46 -37.68
N THR A 24 -16.90 -54.49 -37.99
CA THR A 24 -15.57 -54.69 -37.40
C THR A 24 -14.52 -53.77 -38.00
N ALA A 25 -14.59 -53.50 -39.31
CA ALA A 25 -13.63 -52.61 -39.99
C ALA A 25 -13.75 -51.15 -39.51
N THR A 26 -14.98 -50.65 -39.30
CA THR A 26 -15.22 -49.29 -38.78
C THR A 26 -14.75 -49.10 -37.35
N THR A 27 -14.78 -50.17 -36.54
CA THR A 27 -14.32 -50.13 -35.14
C THR A 27 -12.79 -50.03 -35.07
N ILE A 28 -12.07 -50.80 -35.90
CA ILE A 28 -10.59 -50.79 -35.95
C ILE A 28 -10.05 -49.43 -36.40
N GLU A 29 -10.68 -48.80 -37.40
CA GLU A 29 -10.27 -47.47 -37.85
C GLU A 29 -10.51 -46.39 -36.79
N HIS A 30 -11.63 -46.48 -36.06
CA HIS A 30 -11.95 -45.58 -34.96
C HIS A 30 -10.92 -45.70 -33.82
N ASP A 31 -10.60 -46.91 -33.40
CA ASP A 31 -9.60 -47.17 -32.34
C ASP A 31 -8.22 -46.66 -32.73
N ARG A 32 -7.80 -46.85 -33.99
CA ARG A 32 -6.53 -46.33 -34.49
C ARG A 32 -6.48 -44.80 -34.51
N SER A 33 -7.59 -44.14 -34.87
CA SER A 33 -7.70 -42.68 -34.79
C SER A 33 -7.57 -42.19 -33.35
N ASN A 34 -8.24 -42.86 -32.40
CA ASN A 34 -8.18 -42.53 -30.98
C ASN A 34 -6.76 -42.71 -30.42
N ILE A 35 -6.08 -43.81 -30.73
CA ILE A 35 -4.68 -44.05 -30.32
C ILE A 35 -3.76 -42.93 -30.82
N ASN A 36 -3.90 -42.51 -32.09
CA ASN A 36 -3.09 -41.43 -32.64
C ASN A 36 -3.34 -40.10 -31.92
N GLN A 37 -4.60 -39.80 -31.57
CA GLN A 37 -4.96 -38.62 -30.80
C GLN A 37 -4.32 -38.65 -29.41
N LEU A 38 -4.38 -39.78 -28.71
CA LEU A 38 -3.76 -39.97 -27.40
C LEU A 38 -2.22 -39.83 -27.45
N TYR A 39 -1.58 -40.31 -28.53
CA TYR A 39 -0.13 -40.12 -28.72
C TYR A 39 0.24 -38.66 -28.93
N GLN A 40 -0.53 -37.96 -29.76
CA GLN A 40 -0.32 -36.54 -29.98
C GLN A 40 -0.48 -35.76 -28.67
N GLU A 41 -1.54 -36.05 -27.91
CA GLU A 41 -1.81 -35.42 -26.62
C GLU A 41 -0.67 -35.67 -25.62
N VAL A 42 -0.21 -36.92 -25.45
CA VAL A 42 0.94 -37.23 -24.57
C VAL A 42 2.21 -36.51 -25.02
N ASN A 43 2.47 -36.44 -26.32
CA ASN A 43 3.63 -35.77 -26.86
C ASN A 43 3.61 -34.26 -26.55
N GLU A 44 2.45 -33.62 -26.70
CA GLU A 44 2.25 -32.21 -26.36
C GLU A 44 2.41 -31.95 -24.85
N LEU A 45 1.78 -32.76 -24.00
CA LEU A 45 1.85 -32.63 -22.53
C LEU A 45 3.27 -32.83 -22.00
N LEU A 46 3.98 -33.86 -22.46
CA LEU A 46 5.36 -34.13 -22.07
C LEU A 46 6.33 -33.08 -22.64
N GLY A 47 6.09 -32.61 -23.88
CA GLY A 47 6.85 -31.52 -24.48
C GLY A 47 6.76 -30.24 -23.64
N GLY A 48 5.54 -29.88 -23.21
CA GLY A 48 5.30 -28.76 -22.30
C GLY A 48 5.99 -28.94 -20.95
N PHE A 49 5.87 -30.12 -20.33
CA PHE A 49 6.49 -30.40 -19.03
C PHE A 49 8.03 -30.40 -19.07
N CYS A 50 8.63 -30.90 -20.16
CA CYS A 50 10.07 -30.92 -20.36
C CYS A 50 10.66 -29.56 -20.78
N SER A 51 9.85 -28.52 -20.96
CA SER A 51 10.33 -27.17 -21.29
C SER A 51 11.16 -26.56 -20.17
N ASP A 52 12.18 -25.77 -20.51
CA ASP A 52 13.06 -25.12 -19.53
C ASP A 52 12.27 -24.26 -18.51
N ALA A 53 11.20 -23.61 -18.95
CA ALA A 53 10.33 -22.80 -18.09
C ALA A 53 9.63 -23.64 -17.01
N GLN A 54 9.03 -24.78 -17.38
CA GLN A 54 8.38 -25.66 -16.41
C GLN A 54 9.41 -26.32 -15.48
N GLN A 55 10.59 -26.66 -16.01
CA GLN A 55 11.67 -27.22 -15.21
C GLN A 55 12.16 -26.23 -14.16
N GLN A 56 12.35 -24.97 -14.56
CA GLN A 56 12.74 -23.89 -13.67
C GLN A 56 11.65 -23.62 -12.61
N PHE A 57 10.37 -23.58 -13.01
CA PHE A 57 9.25 -23.47 -12.08
C PHE A 57 9.29 -24.56 -11.01
N CYS A 58 9.50 -25.82 -11.39
CA CYS A 58 9.57 -26.93 -10.45
C CYS A 58 10.73 -26.80 -9.44
N ILE A 59 11.86 -26.22 -9.86
CA ILE A 59 13.01 -25.96 -8.99
C ILE A 59 12.73 -24.81 -8.03
N GLU A 60 12.25 -23.68 -8.55
CA GLU A 60 11.93 -22.47 -7.78
C GLU A 60 10.83 -22.69 -6.75
N GLN A 61 9.83 -23.49 -7.11
CA GLN A 61 8.71 -23.85 -6.24
C GLN A 61 9.02 -25.04 -5.32
N HIS A 62 10.25 -25.53 -5.32
CA HIS A 62 10.74 -26.65 -4.50
C HIS A 62 9.91 -27.93 -4.65
N ILE A 63 9.40 -28.20 -5.85
CA ILE A 63 8.60 -29.40 -6.17
C ILE A 63 9.50 -30.64 -6.19
N ALA A 64 10.67 -30.52 -6.81
CA ALA A 64 11.67 -31.57 -6.90
C ALA A 64 13.09 -30.99 -6.89
N SER A 65 14.07 -31.80 -6.50
CA SER A 65 15.46 -31.37 -6.58
C SER A 65 15.92 -31.22 -8.04
N PRO A 66 16.86 -30.31 -8.36
CA PRO A 66 17.36 -30.14 -9.73
C PRO A 66 17.90 -31.44 -10.35
N MET A 67 18.55 -32.29 -9.54
CA MET A 67 19.07 -33.59 -10.01
C MET A 67 17.95 -34.58 -10.33
N GLN A 68 16.94 -34.67 -9.45
CA GLN A 68 15.79 -35.55 -9.67
C GLN A 68 15.01 -35.12 -10.92
N LEU A 69 14.78 -33.81 -11.07
CA LEU A 69 14.04 -33.27 -12.19
C LEU A 69 14.78 -33.45 -13.52
N ARG A 70 16.11 -33.25 -13.53
CA ARG A 70 16.95 -33.56 -14.69
C ARG A 70 16.84 -35.04 -15.10
N ARG A 71 16.86 -35.96 -14.14
CA ARG A 71 16.67 -37.40 -14.40
C ARG A 71 15.29 -37.67 -15.01
N ILE A 72 14.23 -37.16 -14.38
CA ILE A 72 12.84 -37.31 -14.85
C ILE A 72 12.70 -36.80 -16.28
N SER A 73 13.20 -35.58 -16.55
CA SER A 73 13.16 -34.96 -17.87
C SER A 73 13.93 -35.77 -18.91
N GLN A 74 15.13 -36.26 -18.59
CA GLN A 74 15.89 -37.15 -19.49
C GLN A 74 15.12 -38.43 -19.82
N THR A 75 14.49 -39.06 -18.82
CA THR A 75 13.69 -40.26 -19.04
C THR A 75 12.45 -39.96 -19.91
N MET A 76 11.72 -38.88 -19.64
CA MET A 76 10.56 -38.48 -20.45
C MET A 76 10.96 -38.12 -21.89
N GLN A 77 12.07 -37.40 -22.09
CA GLN A 77 12.61 -37.10 -23.42
C GLN A 77 13.06 -38.36 -24.17
N GLN A 78 13.64 -39.35 -23.48
CA GLN A 78 13.95 -40.64 -24.09
C GLN A 78 12.67 -41.34 -24.53
N VAL A 79 11.64 -41.37 -23.69
CA VAL A 79 10.34 -41.95 -24.07
C VAL A 79 9.76 -41.26 -25.29
N LEU A 80 9.74 -39.93 -25.31
CA LEU A 80 9.26 -39.13 -26.46
C LEU A 80 9.95 -39.49 -27.77
N ARG A 81 11.27 -39.78 -27.74
CA ARG A 81 12.01 -40.20 -28.94
C ARG A 81 11.61 -41.58 -29.45
N PHE A 82 11.16 -42.48 -28.58
CA PHE A 82 10.79 -43.85 -28.94
C PHE A 82 9.31 -44.02 -29.31
N ILE A 83 8.42 -43.12 -28.89
CA ILE A 83 6.98 -43.17 -29.23
C ILE A 83 6.75 -43.31 -30.76
N PRO A 84 7.38 -42.51 -31.65
CA PRO A 84 7.13 -42.61 -33.10
C PRO A 84 7.62 -43.91 -33.73
N VAL A 85 8.56 -44.62 -33.09
CA VAL A 85 9.21 -45.82 -33.64
C VAL A 85 8.56 -47.09 -33.13
N ILE A 86 8.28 -47.15 -31.83
CA ILE A 86 7.83 -48.35 -31.13
C ILE A 86 6.31 -48.33 -30.89
N GLY A 87 5.73 -47.13 -30.77
CA GLY A 87 4.38 -46.95 -30.23
C GLY A 87 4.30 -47.25 -28.72
N LEU A 88 3.12 -47.05 -28.14
CA LEU A 88 2.79 -47.42 -26.75
C LEU A 88 1.73 -48.56 -26.68
N VAL A 89 1.38 -49.15 -27.83
CA VAL A 89 0.35 -50.18 -28.00
C VAL A 89 0.92 -51.31 -28.91
N ASP A 90 0.43 -52.54 -28.74
CA ASP A 90 0.64 -53.72 -29.61
C ASP A 90 2.05 -54.36 -29.66
N SER A 91 2.98 -54.03 -28.76
CA SER A 91 4.26 -54.76 -28.64
C SER A 91 4.79 -54.89 -27.20
N ALA A 92 5.55 -55.96 -26.92
CA ALA A 92 6.21 -56.12 -25.61
C ALA A 92 7.15 -54.94 -25.27
N ASN A 93 7.78 -54.34 -26.30
CA ASN A 93 8.60 -53.14 -26.14
C ASN A 93 7.76 -51.91 -25.80
N SER A 94 6.55 -51.80 -26.39
CA SER A 94 5.60 -50.73 -26.08
C SER A 94 5.09 -50.81 -24.64
N ASP A 95 4.89 -52.04 -24.11
CA ASP A 95 4.53 -52.24 -22.71
C ASP A 95 5.64 -51.76 -21.76
N SER A 96 6.90 -52.09 -22.05
CA SER A 96 8.03 -51.62 -21.25
C SER A 96 8.18 -50.10 -21.30
N LEU A 97 7.98 -49.48 -22.47
CA LEU A 97 8.03 -48.03 -22.66
C LEU A 97 6.90 -47.34 -21.87
N ARG A 98 5.68 -47.86 -21.98
CA ARG A 98 4.49 -47.39 -21.25
C ARG A 98 4.66 -47.52 -19.74
N HIS A 99 5.20 -48.64 -19.25
CA HIS A 99 5.50 -48.81 -17.81
C HIS A 99 6.55 -47.82 -17.32
N THR A 100 7.58 -47.55 -18.13
CA THR A 100 8.62 -46.56 -17.79
C THR A 100 8.01 -45.16 -17.68
N LEU A 101 7.21 -44.77 -18.67
CA LEU A 101 6.50 -43.49 -18.66
C LEU A 101 5.55 -43.37 -17.48
N LEU A 102 4.71 -44.38 -17.25
CA LEU A 102 3.76 -44.43 -16.14
C LEU A 102 4.47 -44.28 -14.79
N ARG A 103 5.59 -45.01 -14.59
CA ARG A 103 6.38 -44.91 -13.35
C ARG A 103 6.94 -43.51 -13.15
N THR A 104 7.53 -42.91 -14.19
CA THR A 104 8.11 -41.57 -14.11
C THR A 104 7.04 -40.49 -13.92
N ALA A 105 5.88 -40.62 -14.59
CA ALA A 105 4.74 -39.73 -14.43
C ALA A 105 4.13 -39.82 -13.01
N LEU A 106 4.02 -41.02 -12.44
CA LEU A 106 3.59 -41.21 -11.05
C LEU A 106 4.58 -40.63 -10.04
N GLU A 107 5.89 -40.72 -10.30
CA GLU A 107 6.93 -40.13 -9.45
C GLU A 107 6.75 -38.61 -9.34
N ILE A 108 6.65 -37.91 -10.48
CA ILE A 108 6.47 -36.45 -10.48
C ILE A 108 5.09 -36.03 -9.96
N THR A 109 4.04 -36.80 -10.27
CA THR A 109 2.70 -36.58 -9.72
C THR A 109 2.73 -36.63 -8.19
N GLY A 110 3.45 -37.60 -7.60
CA GLY A 110 3.63 -37.66 -6.15
C GLY A 110 4.35 -36.45 -5.55
N CYS A 111 5.34 -35.89 -6.25
CA CYS A 111 5.99 -34.63 -5.88
C CYS A 111 5.00 -33.44 -5.92
N LEU A 112 4.24 -33.31 -7.01
CA LEU A 112 3.24 -32.26 -7.21
C LEU A 112 2.11 -32.34 -6.17
N ASP A 113 1.57 -33.53 -5.91
CA ASP A 113 0.55 -33.77 -4.87
C ASP A 113 1.08 -33.43 -3.48
N THR A 114 2.35 -33.69 -3.21
CA THR A 114 2.98 -33.34 -1.93
C THR A 114 3.10 -31.82 -1.79
N ALA A 115 3.53 -31.13 -2.84
CA ALA A 115 3.60 -29.67 -2.86
C ALA A 115 2.21 -29.03 -2.71
N CYS A 116 1.19 -29.49 -3.44
CA CYS A 116 -0.18 -29.00 -3.29
C CYS A 116 -0.73 -29.19 -1.88
N ARG A 117 -0.49 -30.36 -1.26
CA ARG A 117 -0.91 -30.63 0.13
C ARG A 117 -0.19 -29.76 1.15
N GLN A 118 1.11 -29.55 0.99
CA GLN A 118 1.90 -28.66 1.87
C GLN A 118 1.41 -27.21 1.79
N ARG A 119 0.92 -26.78 0.63
CA ARG A 119 0.35 -25.44 0.40
C ARG A 119 -1.15 -25.36 0.65
N HIS A 120 -1.78 -26.45 1.10
CA HIS A 120 -3.24 -26.55 1.33
C HIS A 120 -4.11 -26.20 0.11
N ILE A 121 -3.62 -26.49 -1.10
CA ILE A 121 -4.35 -26.25 -2.35
C ILE A 121 -5.41 -27.34 -2.53
N ALA A 122 -6.63 -26.92 -2.83
CA ALA A 122 -7.73 -27.79 -3.23
C ALA A 122 -7.39 -28.56 -4.50
N PRO A 123 -7.81 -29.83 -4.66
CA PRO A 123 -7.83 -30.44 -5.98
C PRO A 123 -8.84 -29.68 -6.87
N LEU A 124 -8.37 -29.12 -7.98
CA LEU A 124 -9.19 -28.34 -8.91
C LEU A 124 -9.37 -29.11 -10.23
N THR A 125 -10.50 -28.89 -10.90
CA THR A 125 -10.71 -29.36 -12.29
C THR A 125 -10.14 -28.35 -13.27
N GLU A 126 -9.82 -28.78 -14.50
CA GLU A 126 -9.28 -27.91 -15.56
C GLU A 126 -10.16 -26.67 -15.81
N ALA A 127 -11.46 -26.88 -16.07
CA ALA A 127 -12.43 -25.78 -16.24
C ALA A 127 -12.50 -24.83 -15.02
N LYS A 128 -12.18 -25.32 -13.82
CA LYS A 128 -12.16 -24.49 -12.61
C LYS A 128 -10.89 -23.65 -12.54
N ILE A 129 -9.75 -24.20 -12.93
CA ILE A 129 -8.48 -23.48 -13.03
C ILE A 129 -8.60 -22.34 -14.04
N GLU A 130 -9.16 -22.60 -15.23
CA GLU A 130 -9.39 -21.56 -16.24
C GLU A 130 -10.26 -20.42 -15.68
N GLN A 131 -11.39 -20.76 -15.05
CA GLN A 131 -12.25 -19.77 -14.41
C GLN A 131 -11.50 -18.95 -13.33
N LEU A 132 -10.62 -19.57 -12.56
CA LEU A 132 -9.84 -18.91 -11.51
C LEU A 132 -8.72 -18.03 -12.10
N LEU A 133 -8.11 -18.45 -13.20
CA LEU A 133 -7.13 -17.66 -13.95
C LEU A 133 -7.77 -16.41 -14.56
N ASP A 134 -8.98 -16.51 -15.12
CA ASP A 134 -9.71 -15.34 -15.62
C ASP A 134 -9.96 -14.32 -14.51
N LYS A 135 -10.41 -14.78 -13.33
CA LYS A 135 -10.59 -13.92 -12.15
C LYS A 135 -9.27 -13.33 -11.68
N TRP A 136 -8.19 -14.11 -11.71
CA TRP A 136 -6.86 -13.61 -11.37
C TRP A 136 -6.41 -12.50 -12.33
N HIS A 137 -6.62 -12.66 -13.65
CA HIS A 137 -6.30 -11.63 -14.64
C HIS A 137 -7.16 -10.36 -14.47
N GLU A 138 -8.43 -10.47 -14.08
CA GLU A 138 -9.26 -9.32 -13.70
C GLU A 138 -8.66 -8.60 -12.48
N LEU A 139 -8.30 -9.33 -11.43
CA LEU A 139 -7.70 -8.76 -10.23
C LEU A 139 -6.31 -8.16 -10.48
N SER A 140 -5.49 -8.76 -11.32
CA SER A 140 -4.19 -8.22 -11.72
C SER A 140 -4.35 -6.88 -12.43
N ARG A 141 -5.31 -6.76 -13.36
CA ARG A 141 -5.60 -5.48 -14.02
C ARG A 141 -6.10 -4.43 -13.02
N ALA A 142 -6.99 -4.83 -12.11
CA ALA A 142 -7.47 -3.94 -11.06
C ALA A 142 -6.37 -3.50 -10.09
N TYR A 143 -5.38 -4.37 -9.82
CA TYR A 143 -4.17 -4.04 -9.07
C TYR A 143 -3.33 -2.98 -9.79
N ASP A 144 -3.07 -3.14 -11.09
CA ASP A 144 -2.32 -2.16 -11.87
C ASP A 144 -3.03 -0.80 -11.90
N ASP A 145 -4.35 -0.79 -12.07
CA ASP A 145 -5.17 0.42 -12.02
C ASP A 145 -5.02 1.12 -10.65
N LYS A 146 -5.13 0.36 -9.55
CA LYS A 146 -4.97 0.88 -8.19
C LYS A 146 -3.54 1.37 -7.92
N SER A 147 -2.53 0.70 -8.44
CA SER A 147 -1.13 1.15 -8.35
C SER A 147 -0.93 2.49 -9.07
N ARG A 148 -1.61 2.73 -10.19
CA ARG A 148 -1.57 4.03 -10.88
C ARG A 148 -2.29 5.12 -10.07
N GLU A 149 -3.44 4.82 -9.47
CA GLU A 149 -4.12 5.76 -8.58
C GLU A 149 -3.29 6.11 -7.34
N HIS A 150 -2.55 5.15 -6.79
CA HIS A 150 -1.61 5.37 -5.69
C HIS A 150 -0.40 6.23 -6.13
N GLY A 151 0.05 6.09 -7.38
CA GLY A 151 1.04 6.98 -7.99
C GLY A 151 0.56 8.44 -8.04
N LYS A 152 -0.66 8.69 -8.52
CA LYS A 152 -1.26 10.04 -8.52
C LYS A 152 -1.39 10.63 -7.11
N LEU A 153 -1.75 9.81 -6.13
CA LEU A 153 -1.79 10.24 -4.72
C LEU A 153 -0.40 10.70 -4.24
N THR A 154 0.66 10.01 -4.64
CA THR A 154 2.05 10.41 -4.32
C THR A 154 2.39 11.79 -4.86
N GLU A 155 1.99 12.07 -6.10
CA GLU A 155 2.17 13.40 -6.70
C GLU A 155 1.39 14.48 -5.95
N LEU A 156 0.14 14.19 -5.56
CA LEU A 156 -0.70 15.09 -4.79
C LEU A 156 -0.09 15.42 -3.42
N LEU A 157 0.46 14.42 -2.72
CA LEU A 157 1.20 14.64 -1.46
C LEU A 157 2.43 15.52 -1.67
N GLY A 158 3.11 15.38 -2.82
CA GLY A 158 4.17 16.29 -3.26
C GLY A 158 3.68 17.74 -3.34
N THR A 159 2.52 17.97 -3.96
CA THR A 159 1.87 19.29 -4.06
C THR A 159 1.49 19.85 -2.70
N VAL A 160 0.95 19.03 -1.77
CA VAL A 160 0.67 19.44 -0.38
C VAL A 160 1.96 19.85 0.32
N GLY A 161 3.05 19.11 0.11
CA GLY A 161 4.38 19.47 0.63
C GLY A 161 4.90 20.81 0.08
N GLN A 162 4.61 21.13 -1.19
CA GLN A 162 4.93 22.43 -1.78
C GLN A 162 4.05 23.55 -1.19
N LEU A 163 2.76 23.29 -1.00
CA LEU A 163 1.83 24.23 -0.38
C LEU A 163 2.26 24.57 1.05
N LYS A 164 2.62 23.54 1.84
CA LYS A 164 3.25 23.72 3.16
C LYS A 164 4.46 24.64 3.09
N LYS A 165 5.36 24.45 2.12
CA LYS A 165 6.54 25.32 1.92
C LYS A 165 6.15 26.75 1.52
N ALA A 166 5.10 26.93 0.71
CA ALA A 166 4.61 28.25 0.30
C ALA A 166 4.13 29.06 1.51
N TRP A 167 3.50 28.42 2.50
CA TRP A 167 3.07 29.06 3.74
C TRP A 167 4.21 29.54 4.66
N ARG A 168 5.47 29.18 4.38
CA ARG A 168 6.63 29.79 5.05
C ARG A 168 6.95 31.20 4.52
N ARG A 169 6.43 31.58 3.35
CA ARG A 169 6.70 32.88 2.72
C ARG A 169 5.63 33.89 3.12
N VAL A 170 6.03 34.94 3.82
CA VAL A 170 5.14 35.97 4.36
C VAL A 170 4.48 36.80 3.24
N ASP A 171 5.15 36.97 2.12
CA ASP A 171 4.73 37.85 1.01
C ASP A 171 3.36 37.49 0.44
N GLN A 172 3.01 36.19 0.39
CA GLN A 172 1.72 35.73 -0.14
C GLN A 172 0.56 36.08 0.79
N VAL A 173 0.79 36.00 2.10
CA VAL A 173 -0.21 36.33 3.13
C VAL A 173 -0.42 37.82 3.22
N ASP A 174 0.66 38.59 3.08
CA ASP A 174 0.63 40.04 3.14
C ASP A 174 -0.31 40.65 2.09
N GLY A 175 -0.34 40.11 0.86
CA GLY A 175 -1.28 40.54 -0.19
C GLY A 175 -2.76 40.31 0.19
N VAL A 176 -3.09 39.14 0.73
CA VAL A 176 -4.46 38.82 1.20
C VAL A 176 -4.84 39.70 2.38
N LEU A 177 -3.95 39.86 3.35
CA LEU A 177 -4.17 40.71 4.52
C LEU A 177 -4.36 42.17 4.11
N THR A 178 -3.61 42.65 3.13
CA THR A 178 -3.80 43.99 2.55
C THR A 178 -5.19 44.17 1.98
N SER A 179 -5.69 43.19 1.22
CA SER A 179 -7.02 43.22 0.62
C SER A 179 -8.13 43.21 1.70
N ILE A 180 -7.96 42.39 2.75
CA ILE A 180 -8.86 42.38 3.90
C ILE A 180 -8.85 43.73 4.59
N LEU A 181 -7.68 44.31 4.85
CA LEU A 181 -7.55 45.63 5.46
C LEU A 181 -8.12 46.73 4.56
N ALA A 182 -8.02 46.64 3.23
CA ALA A 182 -8.60 47.60 2.31
C ALA A 182 -10.14 47.55 2.35
N SER A 183 -10.72 46.36 2.42
CA SER A 183 -12.17 46.12 2.50
C SER A 183 -12.76 46.23 3.92
N TYR A 184 -11.93 46.39 4.94
CA TYR A 184 -12.35 46.51 6.34
C TYR A 184 -13.04 47.85 6.60
N GLY A 185 -14.31 47.98 6.22
CA GLY A 185 -15.12 49.19 6.40
C GLY A 185 -14.67 50.38 5.52
N SER A 186 -15.53 51.40 5.43
CA SER A 186 -15.14 52.64 4.73
C SER A 186 -13.99 53.33 5.48
N VAL A 187 -13.14 54.04 4.74
CA VAL A 187 -12.00 54.76 5.32
C VAL A 187 -12.47 55.78 6.36
N GLU A 188 -13.59 56.46 6.10
CA GLU A 188 -14.19 57.43 7.01
C GLU A 188 -14.70 56.75 8.29
N THR A 189 -15.37 55.61 8.15
CA THR A 189 -15.94 54.86 9.29
C THR A 189 -14.84 54.37 10.23
N ARG A 190 -13.75 53.82 9.65
CA ARG A 190 -12.59 53.39 10.42
C ARG A 190 -11.90 54.54 11.15
N ARG A 191 -11.67 55.65 10.45
CA ARG A 191 -11.06 56.85 11.04
C ARG A 191 -11.94 57.43 12.14
N ALA A 192 -13.25 57.45 11.95
CA ALA A 192 -14.19 57.87 13.00
C ALA A 192 -14.08 56.98 14.24
N ALA A 193 -13.91 55.67 14.06
CA ALA A 193 -13.70 54.71 15.15
C ALA A 193 -12.30 54.75 15.78
N GLY A 194 -11.34 55.51 15.24
CA GLY A 194 -9.96 55.55 15.76
C GLY A 194 -9.07 54.38 15.31
N LEU A 195 -9.42 53.73 14.20
CA LEU A 195 -8.64 52.66 13.57
C LEU A 195 -8.10 53.15 12.23
N TYR A 196 -6.81 52.99 11.96
CA TYR A 196 -6.25 53.28 10.64
C TYR A 196 -5.08 52.37 10.29
N VAL A 197 -4.86 52.19 9.00
CA VAL A 197 -3.69 51.48 8.46
C VAL A 197 -2.74 52.54 7.92
N ALA A 198 -1.52 52.57 8.43
CA ALA A 198 -0.50 53.55 8.05
C ALA A 198 0.74 52.84 7.50
N MET A 199 1.28 53.40 6.41
CA MET A 199 2.65 53.09 5.98
C MET A 199 3.58 54.03 6.76
N VAL A 200 4.53 53.44 7.47
CA VAL A 200 5.41 54.20 8.36
C VAL A 200 6.49 54.86 7.54
N ASP A 201 6.65 56.16 7.67
CA ASP A 201 7.64 56.96 6.97
C ASP A 201 8.56 57.70 7.93
N LYS A 202 9.49 58.49 7.40
CA LYS A 202 10.44 59.27 8.21
C LYS A 202 9.77 60.37 9.05
N GLN A 203 8.54 60.77 8.74
CA GLN A 203 7.82 61.85 9.41
C GLN A 203 6.92 61.32 10.53
N ASN A 204 6.29 60.16 10.34
CA ASN A 204 5.29 59.62 11.25
C ASN A 204 5.85 58.59 12.24
N TYR A 205 7.00 57.94 11.98
CA TYR A 205 7.50 56.87 12.86
C TYR A 205 7.69 57.35 14.31
N ALA A 206 8.21 58.57 14.50
CA ALA A 206 8.41 59.16 15.82
C ALA A 206 7.08 59.53 16.49
N GLN A 207 6.11 60.02 15.72
CA GLN A 207 4.76 60.36 16.21
C GLN A 207 4.01 59.11 16.69
N LEU A 208 4.22 57.98 16.01
CA LEU A 208 3.64 56.68 16.36
C LEU A 208 4.41 55.94 17.46
N GLY A 209 5.52 56.50 17.99
CA GLY A 209 6.35 55.82 18.98
C GLY A 209 7.02 54.54 18.45
N LEU A 210 7.25 54.46 17.14
CA LEU A 210 7.88 53.32 16.47
C LEU A 210 9.38 53.54 16.30
N SER A 211 10.13 52.44 16.11
CA SER A 211 11.57 52.53 15.84
C SER A 211 11.82 52.91 14.37
N ARG A 212 13.02 53.43 14.06
CA ARG A 212 13.41 53.72 12.66
C ARG A 212 13.39 52.47 11.76
N LYS A 213 13.52 51.26 12.33
CA LYS A 213 13.42 49.99 11.60
C LYS A 213 12.01 49.72 11.05
N ALA A 214 10.99 50.42 11.59
CA ALA A 214 9.62 50.32 11.11
C ALA A 214 9.36 51.16 9.85
N VAL A 215 10.24 52.10 9.49
CA VAL A 215 10.08 52.91 8.27
C VAL A 215 10.02 52.01 7.02
N GLY A 216 9.00 52.20 6.19
CA GLY A 216 8.66 51.38 5.05
C GLY A 216 7.70 50.22 5.34
N ARG A 217 7.36 49.98 6.62
CA ARG A 217 6.44 48.89 7.03
C ARG A 217 5.04 49.40 7.26
N ARG A 218 4.06 48.49 7.20
CA ARG A 218 2.65 48.78 7.44
C ARG A 218 2.27 48.44 8.86
N HIS A 219 1.52 49.33 9.48
CA HIS A 219 1.01 49.16 10.83
C HIS A 219 -0.48 49.45 10.88
N ILE A 220 -1.20 48.63 11.63
CA ILE A 220 -2.54 48.94 12.10
C ILE A 220 -2.36 49.77 13.37
N VAL A 221 -2.95 50.97 13.39
CA VAL A 221 -2.82 51.91 14.50
C VAL A 221 -4.20 52.16 15.09
N PHE A 222 -4.25 52.13 16.42
CA PHE A 222 -5.44 52.35 17.23
C PHE A 222 -5.24 53.60 18.08
N GLU A 223 -6.23 54.50 18.09
CA GLU A 223 -6.29 55.61 19.05
C GLU A 223 -6.84 55.09 20.38
N CYS A 224 -5.98 54.98 21.40
CA CYS A 224 -6.36 54.44 22.72
C CYS A 224 -7.39 55.32 23.45
N THR A 225 -7.55 56.58 23.03
CA THR A 225 -8.59 57.48 23.54
C THR A 225 -9.98 57.16 23.00
N ARG A 226 -10.08 56.48 21.86
CA ARG A 226 -11.35 56.10 21.21
C ARG A 226 -11.66 54.62 21.36
N LEU A 227 -10.63 53.77 21.33
CA LEU A 227 -10.78 52.32 21.38
C LEU A 227 -10.15 51.76 22.65
N THR A 228 -10.99 51.11 23.45
CA THR A 228 -10.54 50.30 24.59
C THR A 228 -9.69 49.13 24.12
N ARG A 229 -8.91 48.54 25.02
CA ARG A 229 -8.06 47.39 24.71
C ARG A 229 -8.86 46.21 24.15
N ASP A 230 -10.03 45.95 24.70
CA ASP A 230 -10.88 44.85 24.24
C ASP A 230 -11.39 45.10 22.82
N GLN A 231 -11.79 46.33 22.50
CA GLN A 231 -12.18 46.71 21.13
C GLN A 231 -11.01 46.62 20.13
N GLN A 232 -9.77 46.88 20.57
CA GLN A 232 -8.58 46.66 19.73
C GLN A 232 -8.37 45.18 19.45
N ILE A 233 -8.51 44.32 20.48
CA ILE A 233 -8.44 42.86 20.37
C ILE A 233 -9.54 42.35 19.45
N ASP A 234 -10.77 42.83 19.61
CA ASP A 234 -11.92 42.46 18.77
C ASP A 234 -11.69 42.82 17.30
N ALA A 235 -11.12 44.00 17.02
CA ALA A 235 -10.82 44.43 15.67
C ALA A 235 -9.76 43.52 15.00
N VAL A 236 -8.67 43.19 15.71
CA VAL A 236 -7.66 42.25 15.17
C VAL A 236 -8.24 40.84 15.04
N THR A 237 -9.07 40.43 15.99
CA THR A 237 -9.78 39.15 15.95
C THR A 237 -10.70 39.05 14.73
N ASP A 238 -11.44 40.11 14.39
CA ASP A 238 -12.28 40.13 13.17
C ASP A 238 -11.44 40.02 11.90
N ILE A 239 -10.30 40.71 11.84
CA ILE A 239 -9.35 40.58 10.72
C ILE A 239 -8.85 39.13 10.59
N CYS A 240 -8.43 38.51 11.69
CA CYS A 240 -8.01 37.10 11.70
C CYS A 240 -9.13 36.14 11.29
N ARG A 241 -10.38 36.39 11.72
CA ARG A 241 -11.55 35.59 11.33
C ARG A 241 -11.84 35.70 9.84
N ARG A 242 -11.82 36.91 9.27
CA ARG A 242 -11.99 37.13 7.82
C ARG A 242 -10.89 36.43 7.03
N PHE A 243 -9.64 36.51 7.49
CA PHE A 243 -8.53 35.77 6.88
C PHE A 243 -8.77 34.26 6.96
N GLY A 244 -9.14 33.76 8.13
CA GLY A 244 -9.46 32.36 8.36
C GLY A 244 -10.57 31.86 7.43
N ALA A 245 -11.61 32.66 7.17
CA ALA A 245 -12.68 32.31 6.24
C ALA A 245 -12.17 32.15 4.80
N VAL A 246 -11.33 33.08 4.32
CA VAL A 246 -10.71 32.99 2.98
C VAL A 246 -9.77 31.79 2.90
N PHE A 247 -8.95 31.58 3.93
CA PHE A 247 -8.06 30.42 4.05
C PHE A 247 -8.85 29.12 3.96
N MET A 248 -9.91 28.98 4.77
CA MET A 248 -10.69 27.75 4.87
C MET A 248 -11.45 27.44 3.58
N HIS A 249 -11.93 28.45 2.87
CA HIS A 249 -12.53 28.25 1.56
C HIS A 249 -11.55 27.56 0.59
N ASN A 250 -10.32 28.05 0.51
CA ASN A 250 -9.27 27.46 -0.33
C ASN A 250 -8.81 26.09 0.20
N ALA A 251 -8.64 25.96 1.52
CA ALA A 251 -8.21 24.72 2.14
C ALA A 251 -9.22 23.59 1.92
N ARG A 252 -10.54 23.86 2.03
CA ARG A 252 -11.58 22.86 1.80
C ARG A 252 -11.51 22.26 0.41
N HIS A 253 -11.25 23.06 -0.62
CA HIS A 253 -11.08 22.54 -1.98
C HIS A 253 -9.88 21.58 -2.07
N ASN A 254 -8.75 21.95 -1.48
CA ASN A 254 -7.56 21.09 -1.45
C ASN A 254 -7.82 19.80 -0.66
N LEU A 255 -8.49 19.89 0.50
CA LEU A 255 -8.85 18.74 1.31
C LEU A 255 -9.78 17.78 0.58
N GLN A 256 -10.79 18.31 -0.13
CA GLN A 256 -11.71 17.50 -0.94
C GLN A 256 -10.98 16.75 -2.05
N GLN A 257 -10.00 17.38 -2.70
CA GLN A 257 -9.17 16.71 -3.71
C GLN A 257 -8.32 15.59 -3.12
N ILE A 258 -7.71 15.82 -1.94
CA ILE A 258 -6.93 14.81 -1.21
C ILE A 258 -7.81 13.63 -0.82
N ASP A 259 -8.97 13.89 -0.23
CA ASP A 259 -9.90 12.84 0.19
C ASP A 259 -10.46 12.05 -0.99
N ALA A 260 -10.83 12.73 -2.07
CA ALA A 260 -11.27 12.05 -3.29
C ALA A 260 -10.17 11.11 -3.80
N GLN A 261 -8.93 11.58 -3.88
CA GLN A 261 -7.83 10.75 -4.35
C GLN A 261 -7.47 9.62 -3.38
N LEU A 262 -7.52 9.85 -2.06
CA LEU A 262 -7.36 8.81 -1.05
C LEU A 262 -8.44 7.74 -1.23
N SER A 263 -9.71 8.14 -1.37
CA SER A 263 -10.82 7.20 -1.56
C SER A 263 -10.67 6.35 -2.82
N LEU A 264 -10.18 6.94 -3.92
CA LEU A 264 -9.91 6.25 -5.17
C LEU A 264 -8.70 5.32 -5.07
N ALA A 265 -7.65 5.68 -4.33
CA ALA A 265 -6.45 4.88 -4.17
C ALA A 265 -6.61 3.70 -3.20
N ARG A 266 -7.67 3.67 -2.38
CA ARG A 266 -7.90 2.61 -1.39
C ARG A 266 -7.97 1.21 -2.02
N PRO A 267 -7.16 0.25 -1.52
CA PRO A 267 -7.13 -1.13 -2.01
C PRO A 267 -8.11 -2.07 -1.29
N THR A 268 -8.99 -1.59 -0.40
CA THR A 268 -9.84 -2.45 0.45
C THR A 268 -10.74 -3.41 -0.35
N THR A 269 -11.40 -2.90 -1.39
CA THR A 269 -12.25 -3.74 -2.27
C THR A 269 -11.43 -4.78 -3.03
N LEU A 270 -10.23 -4.41 -3.49
CA LEU A 270 -9.32 -5.31 -4.19
C LEU A 270 -8.84 -6.43 -3.26
N ALA A 271 -8.39 -6.08 -2.05
CA ALA A 271 -8.00 -7.04 -1.01
C ALA A 271 -9.14 -7.97 -0.60
N HIS A 272 -10.40 -7.48 -0.61
CA HIS A 272 -11.56 -8.33 -0.33
C HIS A 272 -11.81 -9.35 -1.45
N ARG A 273 -11.78 -8.93 -2.72
CA ARG A 273 -11.94 -9.85 -3.85
C ARG A 273 -10.80 -10.86 -3.94
N LEU A 274 -9.58 -10.46 -3.60
CA LEU A 274 -8.43 -11.36 -3.54
C LEU A 274 -8.61 -12.43 -2.44
N ARG A 275 -9.10 -12.04 -1.26
CA ARG A 275 -9.48 -12.98 -0.20
C ARG A 275 -10.54 -13.98 -0.66
N GLN A 276 -11.53 -13.53 -1.44
CA GLN A 276 -12.52 -14.43 -2.02
C GLN A 276 -11.86 -15.42 -2.99
N LEU A 277 -11.00 -14.95 -3.90
CA LEU A 277 -10.26 -15.83 -4.81
C LEU A 277 -9.41 -16.85 -4.04
N HIS A 278 -8.69 -16.40 -3.01
CA HIS A 278 -7.93 -17.27 -2.12
C HIS A 278 -8.83 -18.35 -1.49
N SER A 279 -9.97 -17.98 -0.90
CA SER A 279 -10.89 -18.98 -0.31
C SER A 279 -11.43 -20.03 -1.29
N MET A 280 -11.40 -19.75 -2.60
CA MET A 280 -11.80 -20.71 -3.63
C MET A 280 -10.70 -21.71 -3.99
N ILE A 281 -9.43 -21.38 -3.74
CA ILE A 281 -8.24 -22.19 -4.11
C ILE A 281 -7.79 -23.04 -2.94
N TYR A 282 -7.83 -22.52 -1.72
CA TYR A 282 -7.28 -23.19 -0.55
C TYR A 282 -8.38 -23.88 0.26
N HIS A 283 -8.10 -25.08 0.76
CA HIS A 283 -8.97 -25.74 1.74
C HIS A 283 -8.65 -25.21 3.12
N ASP A 284 -9.67 -24.84 3.88
CA ASP A 284 -9.50 -24.55 5.31
C ASP A 284 -9.47 -25.88 6.08
N PRO A 285 -8.28 -26.33 6.56
CA PRO A 285 -8.17 -27.61 7.24
C PRO A 285 -8.95 -27.66 8.56
N ASN A 286 -9.35 -26.49 9.11
CA ASN A 286 -10.02 -26.39 10.40
C ASN A 286 -11.55 -26.32 10.31
N ASN A 287 -12.13 -26.13 9.12
CA ASN A 287 -13.57 -25.91 8.99
C ASN A 287 -14.40 -27.23 9.02
N ASN A 288 -13.75 -28.39 8.88
CA ASN A 288 -14.43 -29.69 8.91
C ASN A 288 -14.61 -30.29 10.32
N THR A 289 -13.98 -29.76 11.36
CA THR A 289 -14.01 -30.36 12.72
C THR A 289 -14.89 -29.64 13.74
N ASN A 290 -15.48 -28.48 13.43
CA ASN A 290 -16.15 -27.64 14.46
C ASN A 290 -17.64 -27.33 14.24
N ASN A 291 -18.36 -27.98 13.33
CA ASN A 291 -19.81 -27.78 13.14
C ASN A 291 -20.72 -28.29 14.28
N ASN A 292 -20.16 -28.69 15.44
CA ASN A 292 -20.93 -29.15 16.60
C ASN A 292 -20.77 -28.28 17.87
N HIS A 293 -20.20 -27.07 17.79
CA HIS A 293 -20.20 -26.15 18.93
C HIS A 293 -20.97 -24.86 18.65
N PRO A 294 -22.03 -24.55 19.44
CA PRO A 294 -22.78 -23.32 19.29
C PRO A 294 -21.88 -22.10 19.56
N PRO A 295 -22.19 -20.94 18.95
CA PRO A 295 -21.33 -19.77 18.99
C PRO A 295 -21.25 -19.23 20.42
N ARG A 296 -20.18 -19.57 21.13
CA ARG A 296 -19.83 -18.94 22.40
C ARG A 296 -19.41 -17.50 22.08
N ARG A 297 -20.36 -16.56 22.17
CA ARG A 297 -20.11 -15.12 22.24
C ARG A 297 -18.95 -14.89 23.20
N ARG A 298 -17.77 -14.56 22.69
CA ARG A 298 -16.72 -13.93 23.49
C ARG A 298 -17.22 -12.54 23.84
N VAL A 299 -17.88 -12.45 24.98
CA VAL A 299 -18.07 -11.19 25.69
C VAL A 299 -16.67 -10.74 26.09
N LEU A 300 -16.16 -9.71 25.42
CA LEU A 300 -15.02 -8.94 25.90
C LEU A 300 -15.49 -8.22 27.18
N SER A 301 -15.28 -8.88 28.31
CA SER A 301 -15.44 -8.30 29.63
C SER A 301 -14.46 -7.13 29.74
N HIS A 302 -14.99 -5.91 29.69
CA HIS A 302 -14.29 -4.72 30.16
C HIS A 302 -14.05 -4.89 31.66
N GLY A 303 -12.79 -5.16 32.04
CA GLY A 303 -12.32 -5.08 33.41
C GLY A 303 -11.75 -3.69 33.65
N ASP A 304 -12.43 -2.92 34.49
CA ASP A 304 -11.89 -1.73 35.14
C ASP A 304 -10.65 -2.11 35.95
N ALA A 305 -9.48 -1.53 35.64
CA ALA A 305 -8.38 -1.43 36.58
C ALA A 305 -7.39 -0.31 36.19
N ALA A 306 -7.20 0.57 37.18
CA ALA A 306 -6.32 1.72 37.29
C ALA A 306 -4.89 1.60 36.73
N ALA A 307 -4.43 2.75 36.21
CA ALA A 307 -3.10 3.31 36.32
C ALA A 307 -1.91 2.32 36.37
N THR A 308 -1.32 2.05 35.21
CA THR A 308 0.09 1.67 35.13
C THR A 308 0.72 2.32 33.89
N THR A 309 1.78 3.05 34.15
CA THR A 309 2.66 3.72 33.18
C THR A 309 3.11 2.77 32.07
N THR A 310 2.80 3.11 30.83
CA THR A 310 3.27 2.42 29.63
C THR A 310 4.76 2.66 29.43
N THR A 311 5.58 1.74 29.90
CA THR A 311 6.97 1.59 29.47
C THR A 311 6.96 1.00 28.06
N ILE A 312 7.26 1.84 27.07
CA ILE A 312 7.51 1.44 25.68
C ILE A 312 8.77 0.57 25.65
N THR A 313 8.63 -0.73 25.43
CA THR A 313 9.76 -1.63 25.16
C THR A 313 9.96 -1.78 23.65
N PRO A 314 11.20 -1.68 23.15
CA PRO A 314 11.50 -1.79 21.73
C PRO A 314 11.45 -3.24 21.25
N PHE A 315 10.97 -3.40 20.01
CA PHE A 315 10.93 -4.58 19.15
C PHE A 315 11.91 -5.70 19.53
N ARG A 316 11.38 -6.85 19.99
CA ARG A 316 12.08 -8.14 19.91
C ARG A 316 11.61 -8.89 18.67
N LEU A 317 12.47 -8.90 17.66
CA LEU A 317 12.48 -9.86 16.56
C LEU A 317 13.05 -11.18 17.08
N THR A 318 12.20 -12.18 17.33
CA THR A 318 12.66 -13.56 17.53
C THR A 318 11.76 -14.54 16.78
N SER A 319 12.41 -15.28 15.88
CA SER A 319 12.02 -16.56 15.25
C SER A 319 11.06 -16.52 14.05
N PRO A 320 11.43 -17.12 12.90
CA PRO A 320 10.56 -17.26 11.74
C PRO A 320 9.63 -18.46 11.99
N VAL A 321 8.49 -18.21 12.62
CA VAL A 321 7.34 -19.08 12.37
C VAL A 321 6.84 -18.65 11.00
N THR A 322 7.02 -19.51 10.00
CA THR A 322 6.34 -19.47 8.69
C THR A 322 4.84 -19.72 8.89
N THR A 323 4.20 -18.90 9.73
CA THR A 323 2.78 -18.64 9.57
C THR A 323 2.66 -17.98 8.19
N PRO A 324 1.89 -18.55 7.24
CA PRO A 324 1.65 -17.90 5.97
C PRO A 324 1.18 -16.49 6.32
N SER A 325 2.00 -15.50 5.92
CA SER A 325 1.84 -14.11 6.32
C SER A 325 0.68 -13.55 5.53
N PHE A 326 -0.53 -14.03 5.82
CA PHE A 326 -1.74 -13.40 5.39
C PHE A 326 -1.79 -12.08 6.13
N ILE A 327 -1.33 -11.02 5.46
CA ILE A 327 -1.34 -9.67 5.98
C ILE A 327 -2.78 -9.43 6.42
N TRP A 328 -2.98 -9.22 7.72
CA TRP A 328 -4.27 -8.91 8.29
C TRP A 328 -4.71 -7.58 7.67
N TYR A 329 -5.47 -7.66 6.57
CA TYR A 329 -6.17 -6.54 6.01
C TYR A 329 -7.11 -6.02 7.11
N PRO A 330 -6.97 -4.75 7.55
CA PRO A 330 -7.91 -4.16 8.49
C PRO A 330 -9.32 -4.47 7.99
N ARG A 331 -10.12 -5.10 8.83
CA ARG A 331 -11.51 -5.40 8.49
C ARG A 331 -12.17 -4.04 8.27
N ASP A 332 -12.87 -3.87 7.14
CA ASP A 332 -13.74 -2.71 6.87
C ASP A 332 -14.84 -2.67 7.95
N ASN A 333 -14.50 -2.21 9.14
CA ASN A 333 -15.45 -1.68 10.09
C ASN A 333 -15.71 -0.28 9.55
N GLY A 334 -16.67 -0.16 8.62
CA GLY A 334 -16.90 1.01 7.75
C GLY A 334 -17.27 2.34 8.42
N ASN A 335 -16.65 2.66 9.56
CA ASN A 335 -16.79 3.87 10.35
C ASN A 335 -15.45 4.48 10.81
N ASP A 336 -14.31 3.81 10.62
CA ASP A 336 -13.00 4.33 11.06
C ASP A 336 -12.28 5.16 9.99
N ASP A 337 -13.04 5.68 9.03
CA ASP A 337 -12.54 6.71 8.14
C ASP A 337 -12.44 8.01 8.95
N PHE A 338 -11.21 8.39 9.29
CA PHE A 338 -10.89 9.77 9.63
C PHE A 338 -10.58 10.50 8.31
N PRO A 339 -11.58 11.00 7.55
CA PRO A 339 -11.31 11.70 6.32
C PRO A 339 -10.46 12.92 6.64
N VAL A 340 -9.54 13.28 5.76
CA VAL A 340 -8.73 14.49 5.94
C VAL A 340 -9.64 15.72 5.96
N ALA A 341 -10.83 15.67 5.34
CA ALA A 341 -11.88 16.68 5.46
C ALA A 341 -12.50 16.83 6.86
N SER A 342 -12.30 15.87 7.77
CA SER A 342 -12.71 16.00 9.19
C SER A 342 -11.67 16.71 10.06
N MET A 343 -10.56 17.17 9.47
CA MET A 343 -9.57 17.98 10.17
C MET A 343 -10.22 19.21 10.82
N PRO A 344 -9.89 19.51 12.09
CA PRO A 344 -10.44 20.67 12.77
C PRO A 344 -10.02 21.96 12.06
N GLU A 345 -10.94 22.94 12.02
CA GLU A 345 -10.62 24.24 11.43
C GLU A 345 -9.55 24.96 12.27
N PRO A 346 -8.46 25.47 11.66
CA PRO A 346 -7.43 26.17 12.38
C PRO A 346 -7.95 27.52 12.87
N SER A 347 -7.68 27.82 14.15
CA SER A 347 -7.94 29.15 14.69
C SER A 347 -6.78 30.08 14.37
N PHE A 348 -7.04 31.08 13.52
CA PHE A 348 -6.10 32.18 13.26
C PHE A 348 -6.11 33.26 14.33
N VAL A 349 -7.08 33.23 15.25
CA VAL A 349 -7.16 34.17 16.37
C VAL A 349 -6.00 33.89 17.33
N PRO A 350 -5.15 34.89 17.65
CA PRO A 350 -4.08 34.72 18.61
C PRO A 350 -4.60 34.26 19.96
N ALA A 351 -3.84 33.39 20.62
CA ALA A 351 -4.13 32.97 21.98
C ALA A 351 -4.00 34.16 22.97
N PRO A 352 -4.68 34.12 24.13
CA PRO A 352 -4.71 35.24 25.06
C PRO A 352 -3.35 35.83 25.45
N TRP A 353 -2.32 34.99 25.59
CA TRP A 353 -0.96 35.41 25.96
C TRP A 353 -0.17 36.05 24.81
N GLN A 354 -0.62 35.94 23.55
CA GLN A 354 0.07 36.51 22.39
C GLN A 354 -0.31 37.97 22.14
N TRP A 355 -1.39 38.47 22.75
CA TRP A 355 -1.91 39.82 22.49
C TRP A 355 -0.97 40.94 22.94
N THR A 356 -0.21 40.72 24.02
CA THR A 356 0.78 41.68 24.51
C THR A 356 1.94 41.86 23.54
N ASP A 357 2.31 40.77 22.85
CA ASP A 357 3.38 40.78 21.86
C ASP A 357 2.91 41.36 20.53
N LEU A 358 1.65 41.15 20.17
CA LEU A 358 1.09 41.60 18.89
C LEU A 358 0.66 43.07 18.91
N ILE A 359 -0.10 43.49 19.92
CA ILE A 359 -0.65 44.84 20.02
C ILE A 359 0.17 45.63 21.05
N LYS A 360 1.12 46.41 20.55
CA LYS A 360 2.08 47.15 21.37
C LYS A 360 1.58 48.58 21.64
N PRO A 361 1.35 48.98 22.90
CA PRO A 361 1.07 50.38 23.23
C PRO A 361 2.30 51.24 22.94
N ARG A 362 2.09 52.43 22.40
CA ARG A 362 3.15 53.33 21.93
C ARG A 362 2.99 54.72 22.51
N ILE A 363 4.13 55.30 22.90
CA ILE A 363 4.23 56.68 23.35
C ILE A 363 5.02 57.43 22.27
N PRO A 364 4.49 58.54 21.72
CA PRO A 364 5.19 59.36 20.74
C PRO A 364 6.57 59.76 21.29
N PHE A 365 7.59 59.62 20.46
CA PHE A 365 8.91 60.14 20.79
C PHE A 365 8.82 61.66 20.85
N LYS A 366 8.82 62.23 22.06
CA LYS A 366 9.07 63.65 22.23
C LYS A 366 10.57 63.85 21.99
N PRO A 367 11.00 64.61 20.98
CA PRO A 367 12.40 64.97 20.77
C PRO A 367 12.83 66.01 21.82
N LEU A 368 12.68 65.67 23.10
CA LEU A 368 13.15 66.48 24.20
C LEU A 368 14.55 65.94 24.54
N LEU A 369 15.58 66.72 24.18
CA LEU A 369 16.94 66.68 24.76
C LEU A 369 17.97 65.64 24.25
N PHE A 370 18.01 65.28 22.97
CA PHE A 370 19.20 64.60 22.41
C PHE A 370 20.34 65.56 21.99
N GLY A 371 20.26 66.85 22.34
CA GLY A 371 21.24 67.87 21.97
C GLY A 371 22.45 68.05 22.91
N LEU A 372 22.48 67.46 24.10
CA LEU A 372 23.47 67.88 25.13
C LEU A 372 24.30 66.78 25.80
N PHE A 373 24.17 65.51 25.43
CA PHE A 373 25.11 64.47 25.87
C PHE A 373 25.91 63.94 24.68
N ARG A 374 26.81 64.78 24.16
CA ARG A 374 28.01 64.25 23.49
C ARG A 374 28.78 63.47 24.55
N ARG A 375 28.57 62.15 24.64
CA ARG A 375 29.51 61.28 25.37
C ARG A 375 30.90 61.56 24.78
N PRO A 376 31.88 62.02 25.58
CA PRO A 376 33.25 62.16 25.11
C PRO A 376 33.67 60.79 24.59
N ARG A 377 34.02 60.71 23.30
CA ARG A 377 34.68 59.53 22.75
C ARG A 377 35.96 59.36 23.56
N ARG A 378 35.99 58.38 24.48
CA ARG A 378 37.25 57.93 25.08
C ARG A 378 38.11 57.42 23.93
N SER A 379 39.16 58.18 23.63
CA SER A 379 40.22 57.78 22.72
C SER A 379 40.82 56.49 23.26
N HIS A 380 40.60 55.36 22.58
CA HIS A 380 41.27 54.12 22.89
C HIS A 380 42.74 54.27 22.45
N HIS A 381 43.63 54.39 23.44
CA HIS A 381 45.06 54.29 23.22
C HIS A 381 45.40 52.97 22.53
N HIS A 382 46.11 53.07 21.40
CA HIS A 382 46.93 52.01 20.84
C HIS A 382 47.88 51.47 21.91
N ARG A 383 47.69 50.21 22.33
CA ARG A 383 48.74 49.43 22.97
C ARG A 383 49.32 48.48 21.95
N ARG A 384 50.46 48.92 21.43
CA ARG A 384 51.44 48.17 20.64
C ARG A 384 51.96 47.02 21.50
N HIS A 385 51.85 45.78 21.04
CA HIS A 385 52.76 44.71 21.41
C HIS A 385 52.99 43.82 20.20
N GLU A 386 54.17 43.97 19.64
CA GLU A 386 54.87 42.95 18.88
C GLU A 386 55.17 41.77 19.80
N GLN A 387 54.89 40.55 19.34
CA GLN A 387 55.84 39.44 19.42
C GLN A 387 55.50 38.39 18.36
N GLN A 388 56.50 38.11 17.53
CA GLN A 388 56.56 37.08 16.49
C GLN A 388 56.72 35.69 17.12
N GLU A 389 56.06 34.67 16.57
CA GLU A 389 56.69 33.51 15.90
C GLU A 389 55.61 32.56 15.29
N PRO A 390 55.96 31.64 14.36
CA PRO A 390 55.12 31.32 13.21
C PRO A 390 54.62 29.86 13.11
N GLN A 391 53.70 29.64 12.14
CA GLN A 391 53.27 28.36 11.54
C GLN A 391 52.30 27.52 12.41
N GLN A 392 51.14 27.02 11.96
CA GLN A 392 50.76 26.47 10.65
C GLN A 392 49.22 26.29 10.58
N GLN A 393 48.71 26.32 9.34
CA GLN A 393 47.48 25.70 8.80
C GLN A 393 46.08 26.35 8.98
N GLU A 394 45.48 26.56 7.81
CA GLU A 394 44.13 27.03 7.50
C GLU A 394 43.02 26.22 8.17
N GLN A 395 42.04 26.93 8.76
CA GLN A 395 40.63 26.63 8.53
C GLN A 395 39.83 27.91 8.74
N ALA A 396 39.08 28.33 7.72
CA ALA A 396 38.25 29.51 7.73
C ALA A 396 36.98 29.27 8.59
N ASP A 397 36.88 30.01 9.69
CA ASP A 397 35.62 30.31 10.36
C ASP A 397 35.71 31.74 10.93
N ILE A 398 35.09 32.70 10.23
CA ILE A 398 34.92 34.08 10.69
C ILE A 398 33.51 34.17 11.27
N ASP A 399 33.42 33.88 12.57
CA ASP A 399 32.28 34.22 13.41
C ASP A 399 32.42 35.70 13.80
N SER A 400 31.73 36.57 13.07
CA SER A 400 31.63 38.00 13.41
C SER A 400 30.55 38.18 14.48
N GLN A 401 30.94 37.99 15.74
CA GLN A 401 30.12 38.45 16.88
C GLN A 401 30.18 39.98 16.96
N GLU A 402 29.15 40.64 16.42
CA GLU A 402 28.75 41.97 16.88
C GLU A 402 28.38 41.87 18.36
N VAL A 403 29.24 42.40 19.22
CA VAL A 403 28.97 42.57 20.65
C VAL A 403 27.88 43.64 20.79
N GLU A 404 26.62 43.20 20.86
CA GLU A 404 25.53 44.01 21.40
C GLU A 404 25.89 44.45 22.83
N PRO A 405 25.74 45.73 23.19
CA PRO A 405 25.92 46.16 24.56
C PRO A 405 24.83 45.51 25.42
N SER A 406 25.23 44.52 26.23
CA SER A 406 24.42 43.92 27.28
C SER A 406 23.99 45.01 28.27
N VAL A 407 22.80 45.55 28.05
CA VAL A 407 22.05 46.32 29.03
C VAL A 407 21.40 45.30 29.93
N GLN A 408 22.00 45.04 31.08
CA GLN A 408 21.37 44.22 32.12
C GLN A 408 20.00 44.82 32.46
N PRO A 409 18.90 44.07 32.29
CA PRO A 409 17.61 44.50 32.79
C PRO A 409 17.66 44.42 34.32
N THR A 410 17.51 45.54 34.99
CA THR A 410 17.24 45.59 36.42
C THR A 410 15.84 45.03 36.67
N ASP A 411 15.77 43.80 37.17
CA ASP A 411 14.53 43.02 37.45
C ASP A 411 13.70 43.54 38.66
N HIS A 412 13.63 44.86 38.88
CA HIS A 412 12.93 45.46 40.02
C HIS A 412 11.70 46.32 39.70
N ASP A 413 11.26 46.40 38.44
CA ASP A 413 10.15 47.28 38.01
C ASP A 413 8.94 46.57 37.40
N ASN A 414 8.68 45.30 37.73
CA ASN A 414 7.58 44.57 37.08
C ASN A 414 6.18 45.07 37.50
N ASN A 415 6.05 45.82 38.60
CA ASN A 415 4.77 46.35 39.07
C ASN A 415 4.42 47.76 38.53
N ASN A 416 5.38 48.48 37.94
CA ASN A 416 5.16 49.84 37.40
C ASN A 416 4.77 49.87 35.91
N ASN A 417 4.93 48.75 35.20
CA ASN A 417 4.60 48.67 33.77
C ASN A 417 3.10 48.88 33.46
N ASN A 418 2.20 48.51 34.39
CA ASN A 418 0.76 48.70 34.18
C ASN A 418 0.31 50.17 34.15
N HIS A 419 1.05 51.08 34.79
CA HIS A 419 0.72 52.51 34.73
C HIS A 419 1.16 53.16 33.41
N HIS A 420 2.24 52.69 32.80
CA HIS A 420 2.68 53.20 31.49
C HIS A 420 1.77 52.77 30.34
N LEU A 421 1.13 51.60 30.43
CA LEU A 421 0.13 51.19 29.43
C LEU A 421 -1.11 52.09 29.41
N LYS A 422 -1.54 52.63 30.55
CA LYS A 422 -2.76 53.46 30.65
C LYS A 422 -2.64 54.81 29.95
N ASN A 423 -1.42 55.30 29.71
CA ASN A 423 -1.18 56.64 29.17
C ASN A 423 -0.69 56.66 27.72
N ALA A 424 -0.61 55.50 27.05
CA ALA A 424 -0.20 55.44 25.66
C ALA A 424 -1.32 55.99 24.75
N PRO A 425 -1.08 57.06 23.96
CA PRO A 425 -2.12 57.60 23.07
C PRO A 425 -2.44 56.67 21.90
N PHE A 426 -1.51 55.79 21.52
CA PHE A 426 -1.68 54.85 20.43
C PHE A 426 -1.34 53.43 20.85
N ALA A 427 -1.95 52.47 20.18
CA ALA A 427 -1.47 51.10 20.12
C ALA A 427 -1.25 50.72 18.66
N THR A 428 -0.27 49.86 18.40
CA THR A 428 0.10 49.47 17.04
C THR A 428 0.25 47.96 16.91
N VAL A 429 -0.19 47.43 15.77
CA VAL A 429 0.10 46.06 15.32
C VAL A 429 0.91 46.16 14.04
N SER A 430 2.06 45.50 14.01
CA SER A 430 2.86 45.33 12.79
C SER A 430 2.11 44.38 11.86
N VAL A 431 1.85 44.80 10.61
CA VAL A 431 1.23 43.92 9.61
C VAL A 431 2.14 42.73 9.31
N ASP A 432 3.46 42.93 9.32
CA ASP A 432 4.44 41.86 9.15
C ASP A 432 4.34 40.81 10.27
N ASP A 433 4.22 41.25 11.53
CA ASP A 433 4.15 40.35 12.70
C ASP A 433 2.83 39.56 12.66
N LEU A 434 1.73 40.21 12.26
CA LEU A 434 0.44 39.57 12.06
C LEU A 434 0.49 38.55 10.91
N SER A 435 1.07 38.91 9.76
CA SER A 435 1.26 38.01 8.63
C SER A 435 2.11 36.80 9.02
N GLN A 436 3.17 36.98 9.81
CA GLN A 436 3.99 35.87 10.32
C GLN A 436 3.18 34.91 11.21
N HIS A 437 2.31 35.44 12.09
CA HIS A 437 1.41 34.62 12.89
C HIS A 437 0.46 33.81 12.01
N LEU A 438 -0.19 34.46 11.02
CA LEU A 438 -1.09 33.79 10.08
C LEU A 438 -0.37 32.72 9.24
N CYS A 439 0.84 33.01 8.77
CA CYS A 439 1.71 32.06 8.08
C CYS A 439 2.01 30.83 8.93
N ARG A 440 2.35 31.03 10.22
CA ARG A 440 2.66 29.93 11.14
C ARG A 440 1.47 29.00 11.34
N VAL A 441 0.27 29.58 11.54
CA VAL A 441 -0.96 28.79 11.70
C VAL A 441 -1.29 28.02 10.43
N GLY A 442 -1.23 28.67 9.25
CA GLY A 442 -1.47 28.02 7.97
C GLY A 442 -0.44 26.93 7.65
N TYR A 443 0.84 27.16 7.97
CA TYR A 443 1.91 26.17 7.86
C TYR A 443 1.62 24.93 8.72
N GLN A 444 1.28 25.13 10.00
CA GLN A 444 0.97 24.03 10.91
C GLN A 444 -0.22 23.20 10.41
N PHE A 445 -1.29 23.88 9.95
CA PHE A 445 -2.43 23.19 9.38
C PHE A 445 -2.04 22.26 8.21
N TYR A 446 -1.29 22.77 7.22
CA TYR A 446 -0.86 21.93 6.09
C TYR A 446 0.18 20.88 6.48
N GLU A 447 0.94 21.08 7.56
CA GLU A 447 1.80 20.05 8.14
C GLU A 447 0.97 18.89 8.69
N ASP A 448 -0.07 19.18 9.46
CA ASP A 448 -0.96 18.18 10.02
C ASP A 448 -1.74 17.44 8.90
N VAL A 449 -2.19 18.17 7.87
CA VAL A 449 -2.81 17.57 6.65
C VAL A 449 -1.84 16.59 5.99
N ALA A 450 -0.60 17.01 5.76
CA ALA A 450 0.40 16.18 5.12
C ALA A 450 0.70 14.93 5.95
N ASN A 451 0.85 15.06 7.27
CA ASN A 451 1.13 13.96 8.17
C ASN A 451 -0.01 12.91 8.17
N ASN A 452 -1.26 13.36 8.26
CA ASN A 452 -2.43 12.47 8.22
C ASN A 452 -2.58 11.77 6.86
N ALA A 453 -2.37 12.50 5.77
CA ALA A 453 -2.43 11.93 4.43
C ALA A 453 -1.27 10.94 4.17
N HIS A 454 -0.07 11.21 4.69
CA HIS A 454 1.05 10.26 4.64
C HIS A 454 0.80 9.00 5.46
N LEU A 455 0.19 9.12 6.64
CA LEU A 455 -0.17 7.95 7.45
C LEU A 455 -1.13 7.03 6.69
N SER A 456 -2.18 7.60 6.11
CA SER A 456 -3.17 6.88 5.29
C SER A 456 -2.51 6.25 4.07
N TYR A 457 -1.68 7.02 3.36
CA TYR A 457 -0.89 6.53 2.22
C TYR A 457 -0.03 5.33 2.59
N HIS A 458 0.71 5.39 3.70
CA HIS A 458 1.58 4.28 4.12
C HIS A 458 0.80 3.02 4.51
N GLN A 459 -0.38 3.18 5.12
CA GLN A 459 -1.27 2.05 5.42
C GLN A 459 -1.75 1.39 4.12
N ASP A 460 -2.29 2.17 3.19
CA ASP A 460 -2.79 1.67 1.91
C ASP A 460 -1.68 1.10 1.04
N SER A 461 -0.49 1.70 1.04
CA SER A 461 0.68 1.23 0.31
C SER A 461 1.11 -0.17 0.75
N ARG A 462 1.13 -0.43 2.06
CA ARG A 462 1.43 -1.75 2.62
C ARG A 462 0.38 -2.78 2.24
N VAL A 463 -0.91 -2.40 2.30
CA VAL A 463 -2.01 -3.27 1.87
C VAL A 463 -1.89 -3.61 0.39
N LEU A 464 -1.62 -2.61 -0.46
CA LEU A 464 -1.45 -2.82 -1.89
C LEU A 464 -0.24 -3.71 -2.18
N GLN A 465 0.90 -3.49 -1.52
CA GLN A 465 2.07 -4.37 -1.63
C GLN A 465 1.75 -5.82 -1.25
N GLY A 466 0.98 -6.02 -0.17
CA GLY A 466 0.50 -7.34 0.23
C GLY A 466 -0.37 -8.00 -0.82
N VAL A 467 -1.33 -7.26 -1.39
CA VAL A 467 -2.17 -7.74 -2.51
C VAL A 467 -1.32 -8.18 -3.70
N GLY A 468 -0.27 -7.42 -4.04
CA GLY A 468 0.65 -7.78 -5.13
C GLY A 468 1.38 -9.10 -4.86
N GLN A 469 1.84 -9.33 -3.62
CA GLN A 469 2.49 -10.59 -3.22
C GLN A 469 1.51 -11.77 -3.28
N ASP A 470 0.32 -11.60 -2.71
CA ASP A 470 -0.74 -12.61 -2.69
C ASP A 470 -1.19 -12.98 -4.11
N LEU A 471 -1.27 -12.01 -5.03
CA LEU A 471 -1.57 -12.27 -6.44
C LEU A 471 -0.53 -13.17 -7.09
N VAL A 472 0.76 -12.88 -6.90
CA VAL A 472 1.84 -13.72 -7.43
C VAL A 472 1.78 -15.12 -6.84
N GLU A 473 1.58 -15.24 -5.52
CA GLU A 473 1.46 -16.54 -4.85
C GLU A 473 0.28 -17.36 -5.41
N ILE A 474 -0.91 -16.75 -5.53
CA ILE A 474 -2.09 -17.40 -6.09
C ILE A 474 -1.82 -17.91 -7.51
N TYR A 475 -1.18 -17.11 -8.35
CA TYR A 475 -0.83 -17.52 -9.71
C TYR A 475 0.11 -18.73 -9.71
N THR A 476 1.16 -18.71 -8.88
CA THR A 476 2.09 -19.86 -8.76
C THR A 476 1.38 -21.13 -8.29
N ASN A 477 0.38 -21.01 -7.42
CA ASN A 477 -0.40 -22.15 -6.93
C ASN A 477 -1.38 -22.68 -7.97
N LEU A 478 -1.97 -21.81 -8.80
CA LEU A 478 -2.76 -22.24 -9.96
C LEU A 478 -1.89 -22.94 -11.01
N GLN A 479 -0.66 -22.46 -11.25
CA GLN A 479 0.30 -23.12 -12.14
C GLN A 479 0.72 -24.49 -11.61
N LEU A 480 0.93 -24.61 -10.30
CA LEU A 480 1.26 -25.88 -9.65
C LEU A 480 0.15 -26.91 -9.85
N GLU A 481 -1.11 -26.51 -9.64
CA GLU A 481 -2.28 -27.36 -9.81
C GLU A 481 -2.52 -27.72 -11.29
N SER A 482 -2.28 -26.79 -12.21
CA SER A 482 -2.32 -27.06 -13.65
C SER A 482 -1.27 -28.12 -14.05
N ALA A 483 -0.03 -27.98 -13.60
CA ALA A 483 1.03 -28.97 -13.84
C ALA A 483 0.68 -30.35 -13.27
N ARG A 484 0.01 -30.39 -12.11
CA ARG A 484 -0.51 -31.62 -11.50
C ARG A 484 -1.55 -32.30 -12.39
N LEU A 485 -2.51 -31.56 -12.94
CA LEU A 485 -3.52 -32.09 -13.87
C LEU A 485 -2.90 -32.64 -15.16
N VAL A 486 -1.93 -31.92 -15.74
CA VAL A 486 -1.18 -32.38 -16.93
C VAL A 486 -0.56 -33.75 -16.67
N MET A 487 0.11 -33.94 -15.53
CA MET A 487 0.73 -35.23 -15.19
C MET A 487 -0.30 -36.32 -14.90
N HIS A 488 -1.41 -36.01 -14.22
CA HIS A 488 -2.52 -36.95 -14.06
C HIS A 488 -3.12 -37.38 -15.40
N ARG A 489 -3.23 -36.46 -16.37
CA ARG A 489 -3.72 -36.78 -17.72
C ARG A 489 -2.76 -37.72 -18.44
N VAL A 490 -1.44 -37.50 -18.36
CA VAL A 490 -0.43 -38.45 -18.91
C VAL A 490 -0.60 -39.85 -18.30
N VAL A 491 -0.81 -39.94 -16.98
CA VAL A 491 -1.06 -41.22 -16.28
C VAL A 491 -2.35 -41.88 -16.80
N ALA A 492 -3.44 -41.12 -16.95
CA ALA A 492 -4.71 -41.60 -17.47
C ALA A 492 -4.57 -42.15 -18.90
N ILE A 493 -3.90 -41.41 -19.79
CA ILE A 493 -3.65 -41.84 -21.17
C ILE A 493 -2.83 -43.15 -21.19
N CYS A 494 -1.83 -43.29 -20.32
CA CYS A 494 -1.08 -44.55 -20.20
C CYS A 494 -1.96 -45.74 -19.80
N HIS A 495 -2.97 -45.53 -18.95
CA HIS A 495 -3.94 -46.57 -18.60
C HIS A 495 -4.92 -46.87 -19.74
N GLU A 496 -5.43 -45.85 -20.43
CA GLU A 496 -6.31 -46.00 -21.60
C GLU A 496 -5.62 -46.81 -22.72
N LEU A 497 -4.38 -46.46 -23.06
CA LEU A 497 -3.59 -47.20 -24.05
C LEU A 497 -3.30 -48.65 -23.63
N GLY A 498 -3.09 -48.88 -22.33
CA GLY A 498 -2.95 -50.23 -21.78
C GLY A 498 -4.22 -51.06 -21.88
N ALA A 499 -5.40 -50.46 -21.64
CA ALA A 499 -6.70 -51.13 -21.79
C ALA A 499 -6.97 -51.51 -23.25
N ILE A 500 -6.69 -50.61 -24.20
CA ILE A 500 -6.82 -50.87 -25.64
C ILE A 500 -5.91 -52.03 -26.08
N SER A 501 -4.70 -52.11 -25.53
CA SER A 501 -3.76 -53.21 -25.84
C SER A 501 -4.31 -54.58 -25.39
N SER A 502 -5.05 -54.61 -24.27
CA SER A 502 -5.65 -55.85 -23.74
C SER A 502 -6.86 -56.35 -24.53
N THR A 503 -7.60 -55.47 -25.20
CA THR A 503 -8.78 -55.83 -26.01
C THR A 503 -8.42 -56.34 -27.40
N THR A 504 -7.29 -55.91 -27.97
CA THR A 504 -6.82 -56.33 -29.31
C THR A 504 -6.19 -57.72 -29.30
N THR A 505 -5.78 -58.22 -28.13
CA THR A 505 -5.18 -59.56 -28.00
C THR A 505 -6.27 -60.62 -28.08
N ASN A 506 -6.47 -61.14 -29.30
CA ASN A 506 -7.44 -62.13 -29.73
C ASN A 506 -7.86 -63.14 -28.61
N PRO A 507 -9.10 -63.08 -28.09
CA PRO A 507 -9.55 -63.96 -27.00
C PRO A 507 -9.60 -65.45 -27.38
N GLY A 508 -9.44 -65.80 -28.67
CA GLY A 508 -9.41 -67.18 -29.16
C GLY A 508 -8.08 -67.93 -28.98
N MET A 509 -7.06 -67.32 -28.37
CA MET A 509 -5.73 -67.94 -28.17
C MET A 509 -5.26 -67.96 -26.70
N ILE A 510 -6.20 -67.89 -25.75
CA ILE A 510 -5.91 -68.02 -24.31
C ILE A 510 -6.82 -69.09 -23.68
N GLU A 511 -6.72 -70.33 -24.16
CA GLU A 511 -6.96 -71.48 -23.30
C GLU A 511 -5.60 -72.04 -22.86
N ASN A 512 -5.42 -72.16 -21.55
CA ASN A 512 -4.31 -72.83 -20.85
C ASN A 512 -3.05 -72.00 -20.56
N THR A 513 -3.15 -70.99 -19.68
CA THR A 513 -2.11 -70.83 -18.65
C THR A 513 -2.68 -70.20 -17.38
N SER A 514 -3.00 -71.05 -16.40
CA SER A 514 -3.38 -70.63 -15.04
C SER A 514 -2.18 -69.99 -14.33
N ILE A 515 -2.23 -68.67 -14.11
CA ILE A 515 -1.31 -67.97 -13.22
C ILE A 515 -2.03 -67.71 -11.90
N THR A 516 -1.65 -68.49 -10.89
CA THR A 516 -2.03 -68.35 -9.48
C THR A 516 -1.59 -66.98 -8.95
N THR A 517 -2.55 -66.09 -8.72
CA THR A 517 -2.32 -64.80 -8.06
C THR A 517 -2.25 -65.03 -6.55
N LEU A 518 -1.05 -64.97 -5.99
CA LEU A 518 -0.82 -65.00 -4.54
C LEU A 518 -1.01 -63.58 -3.99
N GLN A 519 -2.17 -63.36 -3.39
CA GLN A 519 -2.58 -62.15 -2.70
C GLN A 519 -1.81 -62.06 -1.36
N HIS A 520 -0.66 -61.36 -1.35
CA HIS A 520 0.06 -61.07 -0.11
C HIS A 520 -0.39 -59.72 0.46
N GLN A 521 -1.10 -59.80 1.58
CA GLN A 521 -1.47 -58.69 2.44
C GLN A 521 -0.21 -58.02 3.01
N HIS A 522 -0.04 -56.72 2.80
CA HIS A 522 0.84 -55.91 3.63
C HIS A 522 0.05 -55.39 4.84
N THR A 523 0.19 -56.08 5.96
CA THR A 523 -0.08 -55.56 7.29
C THR A 523 0.92 -54.45 7.63
N THR A 524 0.38 -53.29 8.03
CA THR A 524 1.11 -52.16 8.59
C THR A 524 1.71 -52.52 9.96
N THR A 525 3.02 -52.71 10.01
CA THR A 525 3.77 -52.68 11.29
C THR A 525 4.20 -51.25 11.58
N THR A 526 3.55 -50.66 12.57
CA THR A 526 3.90 -49.42 13.26
C THR A 526 5.26 -49.56 13.93
N THR A 527 6.27 -48.83 13.44
CA THR A 527 7.57 -48.69 14.11
C THR A 527 7.61 -47.34 14.83
N GLN A 528 7.75 -47.39 16.16
CA GLN A 528 7.97 -46.23 17.03
C GLN A 528 9.24 -45.44 16.64
N PRO A 529 9.26 -44.11 16.85
CA PRO A 529 10.49 -43.33 16.74
C PRO A 529 11.31 -43.43 18.04
N ARG A 530 12.58 -43.82 17.91
CA ARG A 530 13.58 -43.72 18.97
C ARG A 530 14.30 -42.36 18.86
N PRO A 531 14.60 -41.67 19.98
CA PRO A 531 15.13 -40.31 19.96
C PRO A 531 16.65 -40.30 19.76
N SER A 532 17.13 -39.33 18.99
CA SER A 532 18.56 -38.98 18.83
C SER A 532 18.66 -37.47 19.05
N ILE A 533 18.96 -37.03 20.28
CA ILE A 533 20.29 -36.63 20.76
C ILE A 533 20.95 -35.56 19.87
N ALA A 534 21.00 -34.37 20.46
CA ALA A 534 21.69 -33.18 20.02
C ALA A 534 23.22 -33.33 20.03
N SER A 535 23.89 -32.65 19.10
CA SER A 535 25.22 -32.05 19.35
C SER A 535 25.68 -31.14 18.21
N VAL A 536 25.96 -29.90 18.61
CA VAL A 536 26.80 -28.81 18.04
C VAL A 536 26.31 -28.11 16.77
#